data_AF-A0AAD4MS01-F1
#
_entry.id   AF-A0AAD4MS01-F1
#
_cell.length_a   1.000
_cell.length_b   1.000
_cell.length_c   1.000
_cell.angle_alpha   90.00
_cell.angle_beta   90.00
_cell.angle_gamma   90.00
#
_symmetry.space_group_name_H-M   'P 1'
#
loop_
_entity.id
_entity.type
_entity.pdbx_description
1 polymer ?
#
loop_
_entity_poly.entity_id
_entity_poly.type
_entity_poly.pdbx_seq_one_letter_code
_entity_poly.pdbx_strand_id
1 'polypeptide(L)'
;MTFIGTARRWLSRIRNRFASRTARRSRNYEESSEDTEDSAENPIIDCNHMAEIEAKSGPEKLKNRAMIEASNDFAAKFLREFFASGSCMCISPISISFVLAMSLAGAKGETEAEILKLLGKGCSVKEVEAFFVDIKTVFQLLSELEILHDANRIYFDLSLQLLDTYKEKVTRLYGEDAFSLLDFKDSDGTVKKINSLVEEITKGNLKDVLTADQVRNCRMILLNALDFRGKWQTEFNRSENATSEFRLLNGTTKKAEFMTDYRKSFWCFYCENDEMQRICLPYKNGYLKEDGEWDYEKNKDVGEIAMYLFLPRKRKGLPKLVENLTGKKLLKWLRMMPLENYRQRSPTVCDIVYEVHIKVPKFTIRSDLHVEDALEKNGLEHYFTENADFSGATNARLQDFTHKSSFIHKTFIKTDECGTEASAVSYKTYHDYASMAPPKIPVKYVYKNFHANRPFLYAIVSRKQHVLFIGTVMDVDEKIEAEFEDTDVDENTNQI
;
A
#
# COMPACT_ATOMS: atom_id res chain seq x y z
N MET A 1 52.66 42.87 23.74
CA MET A 1 51.82 42.46 24.89
C MET A 1 50.51 43.25 24.93
N THR A 2 49.63 43.04 23.95
CA THR A 2 48.37 43.81 23.85
C THR A 2 47.28 43.03 23.12
N PHE A 3 47.19 41.72 23.38
CA PHE A 3 46.09 40.87 22.88
C PHE A 3 45.49 39.91 23.94
N ILE A 4 46.07 39.86 25.16
CA ILE A 4 45.59 38.98 26.25
C ILE A 4 44.66 39.73 27.24
N GLY A 5 44.71 41.06 27.29
CA GLY A 5 43.90 41.88 28.20
C GLY A 5 42.43 42.06 27.81
N THR A 6 42.11 42.00 26.52
CA THR A 6 40.75 42.19 25.98
C THR A 6 39.88 40.94 26.08
N ALA A 7 40.46 39.73 25.98
CA ALA A 7 39.72 38.47 26.12
C ALA A 7 39.24 38.21 27.57
N ARG A 8 40.04 38.58 28.59
CA ARG A 8 39.65 38.42 30.01
C ARG A 8 38.50 39.33 30.44
N ARG A 9 38.38 40.54 29.88
CA ARG A 9 37.26 41.47 30.16
C ARG A 9 35.95 41.05 29.48
N TRP A 10 36.01 40.32 28.37
CA TRP A 10 34.82 39.83 27.67
C TRP A 10 34.23 38.58 28.36
N LEU A 11 35.08 37.66 28.82
CA LEU A 11 34.64 36.45 29.54
C LEU A 11 34.02 36.74 30.92
N SER A 12 34.49 37.76 31.66
CA SER A 12 33.88 38.11 32.95
C SER A 12 32.48 38.74 32.82
N ARG A 13 32.22 39.46 31.72
CA ARG A 13 30.90 40.06 31.42
C ARG A 13 29.86 39.00 31.03
N ILE A 14 30.26 37.91 30.38
CA ILE A 14 29.36 36.79 30.06
C ILE A 14 29.02 35.98 31.30
N ARG A 15 30.01 35.72 32.18
CA ARG A 15 29.79 34.96 33.43
C ARG A 15 28.81 35.68 34.37
N ASN A 16 28.89 37.01 34.48
CA ASN A 16 27.96 37.80 35.31
C ASN A 16 26.56 37.93 34.70
N ARG A 17 26.39 37.80 33.37
CA ARG A 17 25.06 37.77 32.72
C ARG A 17 24.36 36.41 32.85
N PHE A 18 25.10 35.32 32.95
CA PHE A 18 24.53 33.99 33.19
C PHE A 18 24.09 33.80 34.66
N ALA A 19 24.89 34.27 35.62
CA ALA A 19 24.57 34.16 37.04
C ALA A 19 23.32 34.98 37.47
N SER A 20 23.07 36.13 36.84
CA SER A 20 21.88 36.95 37.13
C SER A 20 20.60 36.42 36.47
N ARG A 21 20.70 35.65 35.38
CA ARG A 21 19.56 34.97 34.73
C ARG A 21 19.14 33.70 35.44
N THR A 22 20.07 32.93 36.01
CA THR A 22 19.73 31.74 36.81
C THR A 22 19.09 32.10 38.14
N ALA A 23 19.56 33.15 38.83
CA ALA A 23 18.98 33.60 40.10
C ALA A 23 17.56 34.20 39.96
N ARG A 24 17.22 34.76 38.79
CA ARG A 24 15.87 35.29 38.49
C ARG A 24 14.88 34.19 38.07
N ARG A 25 15.38 33.02 37.66
CA ARG A 25 14.56 31.87 37.23
C ARG A 25 14.25 30.93 38.40
N SER A 26 15.13 30.85 39.40
CA SER A 26 14.88 30.09 40.63
C SER A 26 13.89 30.79 41.58
N ARG A 27 13.89 32.14 41.66
CA ARG A 27 12.88 32.87 42.45
C ARG A 27 11.45 32.74 41.91
N ASN A 28 11.26 32.57 40.61
CA ASN A 28 9.93 32.39 40.02
C ASN A 28 9.42 30.95 40.14
N TYR A 29 10.23 30.00 40.62
CA TYR A 29 9.86 28.59 40.79
C TYR A 29 9.44 28.24 42.23
N GLU A 30 9.81 29.05 43.22
CA GLU A 30 9.44 28.86 44.64
C GLU A 30 8.11 29.53 45.02
N GLU A 31 7.49 30.31 44.12
CA GLU A 31 6.26 31.09 44.40
C GLU A 31 4.99 30.52 43.74
N SER A 32 5.00 29.27 43.25
CA SER A 32 3.84 28.64 42.60
C SER A 32 3.48 27.23 43.08
N SER A 33 4.04 26.80 44.22
CA SER A 33 3.72 25.49 44.83
C SER A 33 2.80 25.65 46.04
N GLU A 34 1.54 25.99 45.81
CA GLU A 34 0.45 25.74 46.76
C GLU A 34 -0.82 25.35 45.97
N ASP A 35 -1.36 24.18 46.35
CA ASP A 35 -2.70 23.66 46.11
C ASP A 35 -3.13 23.29 44.67
N THR A 36 -3.19 21.97 44.40
CA THR A 36 -4.45 21.18 44.40
C THR A 36 -4.14 19.72 44.03
N GLU A 37 -4.50 18.79 44.91
CA GLU A 37 -4.74 17.39 44.58
C GLU A 37 -5.97 17.31 43.66
N ASP A 38 -5.81 16.83 42.42
CA ASP A 38 -6.94 16.23 41.71
C ASP A 38 -6.49 15.20 40.66
N SER A 39 -7.36 14.22 40.43
CA SER A 39 -7.20 12.94 39.75
C SER A 39 -6.25 12.83 38.53
N ALA A 40 -5.48 11.74 38.50
CA ALA A 40 -4.67 11.32 37.36
C ALA A 40 -5.54 10.84 36.17
N GLU A 41 -5.82 11.74 35.23
CA GLU A 41 -6.29 11.38 33.88
C GLU A 41 -5.09 11.11 32.94
N ASN A 42 -5.18 10.02 32.18
CA ASN A 42 -4.23 9.68 31.11
C ASN A 42 -4.14 10.84 30.11
N PRO A 43 -2.94 11.27 29.66
CA PRO A 43 -2.86 12.27 28.60
C PRO A 43 -3.28 11.62 27.28
N ILE A 44 -4.55 11.82 26.92
CA ILE A 44 -5.02 11.67 25.55
C ILE A 44 -4.28 12.74 24.75
N ILE A 45 -3.44 12.33 23.80
CA ILE A 45 -2.79 13.26 22.86
C ILE A 45 -3.91 13.96 22.08
N ASP A 46 -4.12 15.24 22.39
CA ASP A 46 -5.13 16.08 21.75
C ASP A 46 -4.82 16.24 20.25
N CYS A 47 -5.81 15.94 19.41
CA CYS A 47 -5.74 16.02 17.95
C CYS A 47 -5.75 17.47 17.41
N ASN A 48 -5.87 18.48 18.28
CA ASN A 48 -6.04 19.88 17.87
C ASN A 48 -4.76 20.57 17.33
N HIS A 49 -3.57 20.00 17.52
CA HIS A 49 -2.32 20.62 17.03
C HIS A 49 -2.12 20.53 15.50
N MET A 50 -3.05 19.88 14.78
CA MET A 50 -2.92 19.60 13.33
C MET A 50 -3.56 20.66 12.42
N ALA A 51 -4.54 21.42 12.91
CA ALA A 51 -5.20 22.46 12.10
C ALA A 51 -4.23 23.59 11.71
N GLU A 52 -3.24 23.89 12.56
CA GLU A 52 -2.26 24.96 12.31
C GLU A 52 -1.14 24.57 11.32
N ILE A 53 -0.88 23.27 11.13
CA ILE A 53 0.10 22.77 10.14
C ILE A 53 -0.54 22.73 8.74
N GLU A 54 -1.83 22.41 8.65
CA GLU A 54 -2.58 22.37 7.40
C GLU A 54 -2.71 23.75 6.74
N ALA A 55 -2.83 24.82 7.54
CA ALA A 55 -2.89 26.20 7.07
C ALA A 55 -1.57 26.74 6.45
N LYS A 56 -0.44 26.04 6.61
CA LYS A 56 0.89 26.50 6.15
C LYS A 56 1.44 25.76 4.91
N SER A 57 0.64 24.90 4.28
CA SER A 57 1.07 24.10 3.12
C SER A 57 0.88 24.86 1.79
N GLY A 58 1.89 24.87 0.92
CA GLY A 58 1.80 25.50 -0.41
C GLY A 58 0.81 24.79 -1.36
N PRO A 59 0.38 25.45 -2.46
CA PRO A 59 -0.68 24.96 -3.35
C PRO A 59 -0.37 23.62 -4.01
N GLU A 60 0.89 23.33 -4.34
CA GLU A 60 1.33 22.04 -4.91
C GLU A 60 1.20 20.88 -3.91
N LYS A 61 1.56 21.11 -2.64
CA LYS A 61 1.37 20.13 -1.55
C LYS A 61 -0.11 19.86 -1.27
N LEU A 62 -0.95 20.88 -1.39
CA LEU A 62 -2.41 20.75 -1.23
C LEU A 62 -3.03 19.94 -2.39
N LYS A 63 -2.58 20.13 -3.62
CA LYS A 63 -3.04 19.38 -4.80
C LYS A 63 -2.63 17.91 -4.75
N ASN A 64 -1.37 17.60 -4.41
CA ASN A 64 -0.94 16.21 -4.23
C ASN A 64 -1.73 15.50 -3.14
N ARG A 65 -2.09 16.20 -2.06
CA ARG A 65 -2.93 15.65 -1.00
C ARG A 65 -4.36 15.33 -1.47
N ALA A 66 -4.95 16.16 -2.32
CA ALA A 66 -6.27 15.91 -2.88
C ALA A 66 -6.29 14.64 -3.75
N MET A 67 -5.27 14.43 -4.59
CA MET A 67 -5.15 13.21 -5.40
C MET A 67 -4.93 11.95 -4.54
N ILE A 68 -4.10 12.02 -3.50
CA ILE A 68 -3.92 10.90 -2.57
C ILE A 68 -5.24 10.58 -1.85
N GLU A 69 -6.00 11.61 -1.45
CA GLU A 69 -7.31 11.40 -0.82
C GLU A 69 -8.32 10.76 -1.79
N ALA A 70 -8.37 11.22 -3.04
CA ALA A 70 -9.22 10.63 -4.07
C ALA A 70 -8.86 9.16 -4.33
N SER A 71 -7.57 8.86 -4.47
CA SER A 71 -7.06 7.49 -4.63
C SER A 71 -7.41 6.59 -3.44
N ASN A 72 -7.29 7.09 -2.22
CA ASN A 72 -7.65 6.32 -1.02
C ASN A 72 -9.18 6.18 -0.84
N ASP A 73 -9.97 7.13 -1.36
CA ASP A 73 -11.43 7.01 -1.38
C ASP A 73 -11.89 5.96 -2.41
N PHE A 74 -11.23 5.91 -3.58
CA PHE A 74 -11.38 4.84 -4.54
C PHE A 74 -11.08 3.47 -3.90
N ALA A 75 -9.94 3.34 -3.22
CA ALA A 75 -9.57 2.13 -2.49
C ALA A 75 -10.63 1.69 -1.46
N ALA A 76 -11.13 2.64 -0.67
CA ALA A 76 -12.17 2.36 0.32
C ALA A 76 -13.50 1.94 -0.32
N LYS A 77 -13.91 2.58 -1.43
CA LYS A 77 -15.13 2.21 -2.18
C LYS A 77 -15.07 0.80 -2.72
N PHE A 78 -13.98 0.47 -3.41
CA PHE A 78 -13.80 -0.85 -4.02
C PHE A 78 -13.71 -1.95 -2.96
N LEU A 79 -12.99 -1.70 -1.86
CA LEU A 79 -12.98 -2.63 -0.73
C LEU A 79 -14.38 -2.89 -0.20
N ARG A 80 -15.21 -1.84 0.01
CA ARG A 80 -16.59 -2.02 0.49
C ARG A 80 -17.44 -2.83 -0.48
N GLU A 81 -17.28 -2.61 -1.78
CA GLU A 81 -18.03 -3.34 -2.80
C GLU A 81 -17.72 -4.84 -2.76
N PHE A 82 -16.44 -5.20 -2.79
CA PHE A 82 -16.04 -6.61 -2.79
C PHE A 82 -16.18 -7.29 -1.44
N PHE A 83 -16.19 -6.54 -0.33
CA PHE A 83 -16.43 -7.08 1.01
C PHE A 83 -17.79 -7.75 1.16
N ALA A 84 -18.78 -7.38 0.35
CA ALA A 84 -20.09 -8.03 0.35
C ALA A 84 -20.02 -9.53 -0.01
N SER A 85 -18.95 -10.00 -0.66
CA SER A 85 -18.76 -11.43 -1.01
C SER A 85 -18.50 -12.33 0.20
N GLY A 86 -18.03 -11.78 1.33
CA GLY A 86 -17.74 -12.54 2.55
C GLY A 86 -16.45 -13.37 2.53
N SER A 87 -15.71 -13.37 1.44
CA SER A 87 -14.46 -14.13 1.26
C SER A 87 -13.22 -13.31 1.59
N CYS A 88 -12.07 -13.98 1.75
CA CYS A 88 -10.79 -13.30 1.70
C CYS A 88 -10.65 -12.57 0.36
N MET A 89 -10.09 -11.36 0.38
CA MET A 89 -9.90 -10.59 -0.84
C MET A 89 -8.60 -9.82 -0.79
N CYS A 90 -8.04 -9.61 -1.98
CA CYS A 90 -6.95 -8.70 -2.24
C CYS A 90 -7.33 -7.87 -3.47
N ILE A 91 -7.19 -6.56 -3.39
CA ILE A 91 -7.31 -5.66 -4.54
C ILE A 91 -6.12 -4.74 -4.62
N SER A 92 -5.73 -4.36 -5.84
CA SER A 92 -4.79 -3.27 -6.08
C SER A 92 -5.55 -2.05 -6.63
N PRO A 93 -6.09 -1.19 -5.75
CA PRO A 93 -6.96 -0.10 -6.18
C PRO A 93 -6.20 0.94 -7.00
N ILE A 94 -4.95 1.20 -6.64
CA ILE A 94 -4.09 2.12 -7.39
C ILE A 94 -3.82 1.57 -8.80
N SER A 95 -3.72 0.25 -8.99
CA SER A 95 -3.41 -0.32 -10.29
C SER A 95 -4.63 -0.37 -11.20
N ILE A 96 -5.83 -0.67 -10.66
CA ILE A 96 -7.10 -0.46 -11.38
C ILE A 96 -7.18 1.00 -11.87
N SER A 97 -6.90 1.93 -10.95
CA SER A 97 -6.89 3.37 -11.26
C SER A 97 -5.86 3.74 -12.32
N PHE A 98 -4.71 3.06 -12.32
CA PHE A 98 -3.62 3.27 -13.29
C PHE A 98 -4.04 2.88 -14.71
N VAL A 99 -4.67 1.71 -14.90
CA VAL A 99 -5.17 1.30 -16.23
C VAL A 99 -6.32 2.19 -16.71
N LEU A 100 -7.19 2.66 -15.80
CA LEU A 100 -8.20 3.67 -16.14
C LEU A 100 -7.56 4.99 -16.60
N ALA A 101 -6.48 5.43 -15.94
CA ALA A 101 -5.75 6.64 -16.33
C ALA A 101 -5.10 6.50 -17.72
N MET A 102 -4.61 5.31 -18.08
CA MET A 102 -4.16 5.04 -19.46
C MET A 102 -5.30 5.24 -20.46
N SER A 103 -6.50 4.73 -20.16
CA SER A 103 -7.66 4.87 -21.05
C SER A 103 -8.21 6.30 -21.14
N LEU A 104 -8.02 7.12 -20.09
CA LEU A 104 -8.37 8.54 -20.09
C LEU A 104 -7.66 9.32 -21.22
N ALA A 105 -6.46 8.89 -21.63
CA ALA A 105 -5.73 9.55 -22.71
C ALA A 105 -6.48 9.51 -24.05
N GLY A 106 -7.31 8.48 -24.26
CA GLY A 106 -8.13 8.27 -25.45
C GLY A 106 -9.60 8.63 -25.30
N ALA A 107 -10.08 8.79 -24.07
CA ALA A 107 -11.48 9.11 -23.77
C ALA A 107 -11.84 10.56 -24.16
N LYS A 108 -13.11 10.77 -24.52
CA LYS A 108 -13.71 12.07 -24.82
C LYS A 108 -15.13 12.17 -24.22
N GLY A 109 -15.72 13.36 -24.27
CA GLY A 109 -17.10 13.59 -23.84
C GLY A 109 -17.40 13.13 -22.41
N GLU A 110 -18.55 12.48 -22.22
CA GLU A 110 -18.99 11.94 -20.93
C GLU A 110 -18.05 10.84 -20.40
N THR A 111 -17.49 10.00 -21.28
CA THR A 111 -16.53 8.97 -20.87
C THR A 111 -15.28 9.58 -20.21
N GLU A 112 -14.75 10.67 -20.78
CA GLU A 112 -13.63 11.41 -20.17
C GLU A 112 -14.03 12.00 -18.81
N ALA A 113 -15.22 12.60 -18.72
CA ALA A 113 -15.72 13.23 -17.49
C ALA A 113 -15.94 12.22 -16.36
N GLU A 114 -16.46 11.03 -16.67
CA GLU A 114 -16.68 9.93 -15.74
C GLU A 114 -15.36 9.40 -15.16
N ILE A 115 -14.40 9.05 -16.03
CA ILE A 115 -13.08 8.57 -15.61
C ILE A 115 -12.39 9.63 -14.75
N LEU A 116 -12.40 10.90 -15.19
CA LEU A 116 -11.76 12.00 -14.47
C LEU A 116 -12.39 12.19 -13.08
N LYS A 117 -13.72 12.17 -12.99
CA LYS A 117 -14.46 12.30 -11.73
C LYS A 117 -14.17 11.13 -10.78
N LEU A 118 -14.03 9.92 -11.31
CA LEU A 118 -13.71 8.73 -10.51
C LEU A 118 -12.29 8.77 -9.95
N LEU A 119 -11.30 9.12 -10.78
CA LEU A 119 -9.88 9.12 -10.42
C LEU A 119 -9.45 10.33 -9.57
N GLY A 120 -10.06 11.49 -9.82
CA GLY A 120 -9.63 12.75 -9.22
C GLY A 120 -10.72 13.80 -9.25
N LYS A 121 -11.83 13.59 -8.52
CA LYS A 121 -12.95 14.53 -8.45
C LYS A 121 -12.47 15.96 -8.14
N GLY A 122 -12.69 16.88 -9.09
CA GLY A 122 -12.31 18.29 -8.96
C GLY A 122 -10.88 18.61 -9.42
N CYS A 123 -10.16 17.62 -9.95
CA CYS A 123 -8.86 17.78 -10.58
C CYS A 123 -9.00 17.86 -12.11
N SER A 124 -8.05 18.52 -12.75
CA SER A 124 -7.92 18.55 -14.20
C SER A 124 -7.28 17.27 -14.73
N VAL A 125 -7.50 16.97 -16.02
CA VAL A 125 -6.85 15.84 -16.72
C VAL A 125 -5.34 15.85 -16.53
N LYS A 126 -4.69 17.01 -16.64
CA LYS A 126 -3.23 17.15 -16.44
C LYS A 126 -2.77 16.80 -15.03
N GLU A 127 -3.56 17.12 -14.01
CA GLU A 127 -3.25 16.79 -12.61
C GLU A 127 -3.38 15.28 -12.36
N VAL A 128 -4.39 14.64 -12.95
CA VAL A 128 -4.57 13.19 -12.89
C VAL A 128 -3.44 12.48 -13.65
N GLU A 129 -3.10 12.94 -14.85
CA GLU A 129 -1.98 12.41 -15.63
C GLU A 129 -0.66 12.53 -14.87
N ALA A 130 -0.35 13.70 -14.31
CA ALA A 130 0.87 13.91 -13.52
C ALA A 130 0.93 12.98 -12.30
N PHE A 131 -0.20 12.79 -11.60
CA PHE A 131 -0.26 11.85 -10.49
C PHE A 131 0.06 10.41 -10.91
N PHE A 132 -0.48 9.93 -12.04
CA PHE A 132 -0.22 8.57 -12.48
C PHE A 132 1.16 8.39 -13.15
N VAL A 133 1.80 9.46 -13.63
CA VAL A 133 3.24 9.45 -13.99
C VAL A 133 4.11 9.22 -12.75
N ASP A 134 3.77 9.86 -11.63
CA ASP A 134 4.47 9.60 -10.35
C ASP A 134 4.25 8.15 -9.89
N ILE A 135 3.04 7.60 -10.06
CA ILE A 135 2.75 6.19 -9.75
C ILE A 135 3.55 5.24 -10.67
N LYS A 136 3.63 5.51 -11.98
CA LYS A 136 4.46 4.71 -12.89
C LYS A 136 5.92 4.70 -12.45
N THR A 137 6.45 5.84 -12.01
CA THR A 137 7.80 5.92 -11.46
C THR A 137 7.96 5.03 -10.22
N VAL A 138 6.98 5.03 -9.30
CA VAL A 138 6.99 4.12 -8.15
C VAL A 138 6.96 2.65 -8.59
N PHE A 139 6.10 2.28 -9.53
CA PHE A 139 6.01 0.90 -10.03
C PHE A 139 7.33 0.45 -10.67
N GLN A 140 7.95 1.30 -11.49
CA GLN A 140 9.24 1.02 -12.11
C GLN A 140 10.33 0.77 -11.06
N LEU A 141 10.44 1.65 -10.05
CA LEU A 141 11.41 1.47 -8.98
C LEU A 141 11.19 0.18 -8.19
N LEU A 142 9.93 -0.22 -7.96
CA LEU A 142 9.62 -1.49 -7.30
C LEU A 142 9.88 -2.70 -8.17
N SER A 143 9.69 -2.59 -9.48
CA SER A 143 10.07 -3.64 -10.42
C SER A 143 11.59 -3.83 -10.47
N GLU A 144 12.37 -2.75 -10.45
CA GLU A 144 13.85 -2.82 -10.39
C GLU A 144 14.36 -3.48 -9.11
N LEU A 145 13.60 -3.39 -8.02
CA LEU A 145 13.89 -4.03 -6.74
C LEU A 145 13.33 -5.47 -6.63
N GLU A 146 12.71 -5.99 -7.70
CA GLU A 146 11.97 -7.26 -7.72
C GLU A 146 10.87 -7.36 -6.64
N ILE A 147 10.29 -6.21 -6.24
CA ILE A 147 9.22 -6.11 -5.23
C ILE A 147 7.84 -6.11 -5.88
N LEU A 148 7.70 -5.54 -7.08
CA LEU A 148 6.44 -5.47 -7.79
C LEU A 148 6.63 -5.96 -9.22
N HIS A 149 5.83 -6.94 -9.62
CA HIS A 149 5.74 -7.39 -10.99
C HIS A 149 4.31 -7.14 -11.47
N ASP A 150 4.15 -6.27 -12.46
CA ASP A 150 2.85 -5.90 -13.00
C ASP A 150 2.78 -6.08 -14.52
N ALA A 151 1.61 -6.49 -15.01
CA ALA A 151 1.30 -6.59 -16.43
C ALA A 151 0.19 -5.61 -16.82
N ASN A 152 0.29 -4.37 -16.32
CA ASN A 152 -0.67 -3.32 -16.63
C ASN A 152 -0.61 -2.92 -18.11
N ARG A 153 -1.66 -3.22 -18.87
CA ARG A 153 -1.68 -2.96 -20.31
C ARG A 153 -3.08 -2.79 -20.87
N ILE A 154 -3.21 -1.95 -21.89
CA ILE A 154 -4.39 -1.90 -22.76
C ILE A 154 -4.10 -2.64 -24.06
N TYR A 155 -4.83 -3.72 -24.33
CA TYR A 155 -4.78 -4.39 -25.63
C TYR A 155 -5.89 -3.84 -26.52
N PHE A 156 -5.55 -3.53 -27.76
CA PHE A 156 -6.48 -3.12 -28.81
C PHE A 156 -6.53 -4.20 -29.89
N ASP A 157 -7.68 -4.35 -30.54
CA ASP A 157 -7.78 -5.23 -31.71
C ASP A 157 -6.93 -4.69 -32.85
N LEU A 158 -6.19 -5.58 -33.53
CA LEU A 158 -5.24 -5.26 -34.60
C LEU A 158 -5.89 -4.54 -35.79
N SER A 159 -7.20 -4.70 -35.99
CA SER A 159 -7.91 -4.00 -37.06
C SER A 159 -8.10 -2.50 -36.80
N LEU A 160 -7.85 -2.02 -35.59
CA LEU A 160 -8.00 -0.61 -35.22
C LEU A 160 -6.80 0.22 -35.68
N GLN A 161 -7.10 1.40 -36.23
CA GLN A 161 -6.10 2.43 -36.49
C GLN A 161 -6.03 3.39 -35.30
N LEU A 162 -5.00 3.23 -34.46
CA LEU A 162 -4.75 4.13 -33.35
C LEU A 162 -4.15 5.46 -33.85
N LEU A 163 -4.65 6.57 -33.33
CA LEU A 163 -4.14 7.91 -33.64
C LEU A 163 -2.70 8.08 -33.14
N ASP A 164 -1.84 8.72 -33.92
CA ASP A 164 -0.45 8.99 -33.53
C ASP A 164 -0.39 9.84 -32.24
N THR A 165 -1.29 10.80 -32.12
CA THR A 165 -1.41 11.64 -30.91
C THR A 165 -1.74 10.84 -29.66
N TYR A 166 -2.52 9.76 -29.77
CA TYR A 166 -2.79 8.84 -28.65
C TYR A 166 -1.56 8.03 -28.30
N LYS A 167 -0.93 7.39 -29.29
CA LYS A 167 0.27 6.55 -29.10
C LYS A 167 1.39 7.36 -28.45
N GLU A 168 1.72 8.52 -28.99
CA GLU A 168 2.75 9.41 -28.44
C GLU A 168 2.44 9.83 -27.00
N LYS A 169 1.17 10.17 -26.72
CA LYS A 169 0.76 10.61 -25.39
C LYS A 169 0.87 9.48 -24.36
N VAL A 170 0.35 8.29 -24.66
CA VAL A 170 0.38 7.13 -23.76
C VAL A 170 1.80 6.64 -23.57
N THR A 171 2.60 6.51 -24.64
CA THR A 171 4.00 6.12 -24.55
C THR A 171 4.80 7.08 -23.67
N ARG A 172 4.59 8.39 -23.83
CA ARG A 172 5.27 9.41 -23.02
C ARG A 172 4.90 9.33 -21.54
N LEU A 173 3.64 9.05 -21.22
CA LEU A 173 3.16 9.06 -19.83
C LEU A 173 3.39 7.72 -19.11
N TYR A 174 3.29 6.60 -19.82
CA TYR A 174 3.14 5.27 -19.22
C TYR A 174 4.12 4.22 -19.77
N GLY A 175 4.88 4.51 -20.82
CA GLY A 175 5.81 3.59 -21.46
C GLY A 175 5.27 2.94 -22.74
N GLU A 176 6.17 2.39 -23.56
CA GLU A 176 5.81 1.72 -24.83
C GLU A 176 4.99 0.44 -24.61
N ASP A 177 5.14 -0.18 -23.45
CA ASP A 177 4.43 -1.39 -23.03
C ASP A 177 3.02 -1.13 -22.50
N ALA A 178 2.61 0.14 -22.37
CA ALA A 178 1.28 0.49 -21.84
C ALA A 178 0.12 0.07 -22.75
N PHE A 179 0.38 -0.14 -24.05
CA PHE A 179 -0.62 -0.69 -24.97
C PHE A 179 -0.03 -1.65 -26.00
N SER A 180 -0.88 -2.47 -26.61
CA SER A 180 -0.48 -3.37 -27.71
C SER A 180 -1.65 -3.69 -28.64
N LEU A 181 -1.36 -3.98 -29.91
CA LEU A 181 -2.35 -4.45 -30.89
C LEU A 181 -2.27 -5.97 -31.01
N LEU A 182 -3.41 -6.66 -30.88
CA LEU A 182 -3.51 -8.13 -30.99
C LEU A 182 -4.68 -8.52 -31.88
N ASP A 183 -4.59 -9.68 -32.54
CA ASP A 183 -5.67 -10.19 -33.38
C ASP A 183 -6.71 -10.92 -32.53
N PHE A 184 -7.78 -10.24 -32.13
CA PHE A 184 -8.80 -10.84 -31.28
C PHE A 184 -9.69 -11.84 -32.05
N LYS A 185 -9.62 -11.89 -33.38
CA LYS A 185 -10.23 -12.97 -34.18
C LYS A 185 -9.54 -14.31 -33.93
N ASP A 186 -8.23 -14.28 -33.69
CA ASP A 186 -7.47 -15.41 -33.16
C ASP A 186 -7.52 -15.36 -31.62
N SER A 187 -8.70 -15.66 -31.06
CA SER A 187 -8.93 -15.57 -29.61
C SER A 187 -8.01 -16.51 -28.84
N ASP A 188 -7.78 -17.74 -29.32
CA ASP A 188 -6.87 -18.70 -28.67
C ASP A 188 -5.41 -18.22 -28.69
N GLY A 189 -4.92 -17.75 -29.85
CA GLY A 189 -3.58 -17.21 -29.96
C GLY A 189 -3.38 -15.93 -29.14
N THR A 190 -4.40 -15.07 -29.04
CA THR A 190 -4.40 -13.90 -28.17
C THR A 190 -4.33 -14.30 -26.69
N VAL A 191 -5.21 -15.21 -26.25
CA VAL A 191 -5.24 -15.69 -24.86
C VAL A 191 -3.90 -16.28 -24.48
N LYS A 192 -3.33 -17.14 -25.33
CA LYS A 192 -2.02 -17.75 -25.09
C LYS A 192 -0.95 -16.69 -24.91
N LYS A 193 -0.90 -15.67 -25.78
CA LYS A 193 0.09 -14.58 -25.69
C LYS A 193 -0.04 -13.82 -24.37
N ILE A 194 -1.26 -13.43 -23.98
CA ILE A 194 -1.44 -12.63 -22.76
C ILE A 194 -1.21 -13.49 -21.51
N ASN A 195 -1.75 -14.71 -21.44
CA ASN A 195 -1.55 -15.60 -20.30
C ASN A 195 -0.07 -15.95 -20.11
N SER A 196 0.68 -16.26 -21.18
CA SER A 196 2.12 -16.52 -21.08
C SER A 196 2.90 -15.30 -20.61
N LEU A 197 2.57 -14.09 -21.08
CA LEU A 197 3.22 -12.86 -20.61
C LEU A 197 2.96 -12.63 -19.12
N VAL A 198 1.72 -12.83 -18.65
CA VAL A 198 1.39 -12.66 -17.23
C VAL A 198 2.05 -13.73 -16.38
N GLU A 199 2.06 -14.98 -16.83
CA GLU A 199 2.74 -16.06 -16.12
C GLU A 199 4.24 -15.79 -15.99
N GLU A 200 4.89 -15.29 -17.06
CA GLU A 200 6.30 -14.90 -17.06
C GLU A 200 6.57 -13.77 -16.07
N ILE A 201 5.83 -12.66 -16.17
CA ILE A 201 5.98 -11.50 -15.29
C ILE A 201 5.78 -11.89 -13.82
N THR A 202 4.78 -12.73 -13.54
CA THR A 202 4.40 -13.13 -12.18
C THR A 202 5.09 -14.42 -11.71
N LYS A 203 6.12 -14.88 -12.44
CA LYS A 203 6.87 -16.12 -12.22
C LYS A 203 5.98 -17.32 -11.85
N GLY A 204 4.85 -17.48 -12.51
CA GLY A 204 3.92 -18.60 -12.32
C GLY A 204 2.75 -18.36 -11.35
N ASN A 205 2.72 -17.26 -10.60
CA ASN A 205 1.69 -17.04 -9.57
C ASN A 205 0.30 -16.71 -10.15
N LEU A 206 0.28 -16.00 -11.28
CA LEU A 206 -0.93 -15.72 -12.02
C LEU A 206 -0.88 -16.47 -13.36
N LYS A 207 -1.72 -17.49 -13.46
CA LYS A 207 -1.96 -18.29 -14.67
C LYS A 207 -3.38 -18.09 -15.15
N ASP A 208 -3.63 -18.35 -16.43
CA ASP A 208 -4.98 -18.37 -17.02
C ASP A 208 -5.79 -17.11 -16.64
N VAL A 209 -5.16 -15.96 -16.85
CA VAL A 209 -5.75 -14.68 -16.46
C VAL A 209 -6.92 -14.26 -17.36
N LEU A 210 -7.00 -14.81 -18.57
CA LEU A 210 -8.15 -14.68 -19.45
C LEU A 210 -8.45 -15.99 -20.18
N THR A 211 -9.69 -16.10 -20.63
CA THR A 211 -10.22 -17.20 -21.45
C THR A 211 -10.57 -16.70 -22.86
N ALA A 212 -10.66 -17.61 -23.82
CA ALA A 212 -11.01 -17.27 -25.21
C ALA A 212 -12.36 -16.57 -25.32
N ASP A 213 -13.32 -16.97 -24.49
CA ASP A 213 -14.66 -16.36 -24.50
C ASP A 213 -14.66 -14.92 -23.97
N GLN A 214 -13.73 -14.57 -23.06
CA GLN A 214 -13.57 -13.19 -22.59
C GLN A 214 -12.91 -12.27 -23.62
N VAL A 215 -12.19 -12.82 -24.60
CA VAL A 215 -11.53 -12.08 -25.70
C VAL A 215 -12.41 -12.01 -26.94
N ARG A 216 -13.29 -13.00 -27.12
CA ARG A 216 -14.15 -13.13 -28.31
C ARG A 216 -14.98 -11.85 -28.49
N ASN A 217 -14.91 -11.27 -29.69
CA ASN A 217 -15.59 -10.01 -30.05
C ASN A 217 -15.18 -8.77 -29.24
N CYS A 218 -14.09 -8.83 -28.48
CA CYS A 218 -13.53 -7.62 -27.90
C CYS A 218 -12.90 -6.75 -28.99
N ARG A 219 -12.76 -5.46 -28.68
CA ARG A 219 -11.92 -4.51 -29.44
C ARG A 219 -10.88 -3.84 -28.56
N MET A 220 -11.07 -3.91 -27.23
CA MET A 220 -10.11 -3.46 -26.24
C MET A 220 -10.21 -4.32 -24.97
N ILE A 221 -9.08 -4.56 -24.33
CA ILE A 221 -8.99 -5.24 -23.02
C ILE A 221 -8.07 -4.41 -22.13
N LEU A 222 -8.53 -4.11 -20.91
CA LEU A 222 -7.75 -3.56 -19.83
C LEU A 222 -7.26 -4.72 -18.96
N LEU A 223 -5.97 -4.99 -19.01
CA LEU A 223 -5.33 -5.97 -18.16
C LEU A 223 -4.69 -5.28 -16.96
N ASN A 224 -5.10 -5.71 -15.77
CA ASN A 224 -4.50 -5.39 -14.50
C ASN A 224 -4.13 -6.71 -13.79
N ALA A 225 -2.85 -7.08 -13.83
CA ALA A 225 -2.36 -8.24 -13.12
C ALA A 225 -1.12 -7.85 -12.31
N LEU A 226 -1.12 -8.14 -11.01
CA LEU A 226 -0.01 -7.79 -10.12
C LEU A 226 0.37 -8.92 -9.18
N ASP A 227 1.68 -9.02 -8.98
CA ASP A 227 2.32 -9.92 -8.05
C ASP A 227 3.33 -9.13 -7.19
N PHE A 228 3.15 -9.18 -5.87
CA PHE A 228 3.96 -8.41 -4.92
C PHE A 228 4.87 -9.32 -4.10
N ARG A 229 6.16 -8.97 -4.06
CA ARG A 229 7.26 -9.77 -3.51
C ARG A 229 8.16 -8.95 -2.58
N GLY A 230 7.63 -8.53 -1.44
CA GLY A 230 8.37 -7.79 -0.44
C GLY A 230 8.94 -8.68 0.66
N LYS A 231 10.25 -8.65 0.91
CA LYS A 231 10.83 -9.24 2.13
C LYS A 231 10.55 -8.36 3.34
N TRP A 232 10.31 -8.91 4.53
CA TRP A 232 10.20 -8.09 5.73
C TRP A 232 11.52 -7.38 6.03
N GLN A 233 11.46 -6.15 6.54
CA GLN A 233 12.63 -5.46 7.10
C GLN A 233 13.17 -6.22 8.33
N THR A 234 12.27 -6.85 9.09
CA THR A 234 12.60 -7.77 10.18
C THR A 234 11.77 -9.03 10.00
N GLU A 235 12.40 -10.11 9.52
CA GLU A 235 11.74 -11.41 9.34
C GLU A 235 11.34 -12.03 10.68
N PHE A 236 10.23 -12.77 10.68
CA PHE A 236 9.77 -13.55 11.82
C PHE A 236 10.68 -14.76 12.03
N ASN A 237 10.89 -15.15 13.28
CA ASN A 237 11.67 -16.33 13.57
C ASN A 237 10.83 -17.60 13.35
N ARG A 238 11.14 -18.39 12.32
CA ARG A 238 10.40 -19.63 12.00
C ARG A 238 10.30 -20.61 13.18
N SER A 239 11.29 -20.64 14.08
CA SER A 239 11.24 -21.51 15.26
C SER A 239 10.21 -21.07 16.31
N GLU A 240 9.69 -19.85 16.21
CA GLU A 240 8.65 -19.31 17.11
C GLU A 240 7.24 -19.49 16.54
N ASN A 241 7.10 -19.92 15.29
CA ASN A 241 5.81 -20.20 14.71
C ASN A 241 5.04 -21.22 15.53
N ALA A 242 3.74 -21.02 15.60
CA ALA A 242 2.87 -21.90 16.33
C ALA A 242 1.54 -22.06 15.62
N THR A 243 0.99 -23.27 15.65
CA THR A 243 -0.40 -23.49 15.32
C THR A 243 -1.29 -22.84 16.40
N SER A 244 -2.27 -22.05 15.97
CA SER A 244 -3.24 -21.41 16.85
C SER A 244 -4.62 -21.40 16.20
N GLU A 245 -5.66 -21.09 16.97
CA GLU A 245 -7.02 -20.99 16.46
C GLU A 245 -7.28 -19.61 15.85
N PHE A 246 -7.74 -19.60 14.60
CA PHE A 246 -8.35 -18.46 13.95
C PHE A 246 -9.87 -18.57 14.01
N ARG A 247 -10.54 -17.50 14.46
CA ARG A 247 -11.98 -17.49 14.69
C ARG A 247 -12.73 -16.75 13.59
N LEU A 248 -13.59 -17.45 12.87
CA LEU A 248 -14.37 -16.95 11.75
C LEU A 248 -15.54 -16.04 12.19
N LEU A 249 -16.11 -15.28 11.25
CA LEU A 249 -17.25 -14.38 11.52
C LEU A 249 -18.52 -15.10 12.00
N ASN A 250 -18.76 -16.32 11.50
CA ASN A 250 -19.88 -17.17 11.93
C ASN A 250 -19.72 -17.65 13.39
N GLY A 251 -18.51 -17.52 13.97
CA GLY A 251 -18.19 -17.87 15.35
C GLY A 251 -17.42 -19.18 15.51
N THR A 252 -17.28 -19.99 14.46
CA THR A 252 -16.47 -21.23 14.45
C THR A 252 -14.97 -20.89 14.42
N THR A 253 -14.13 -21.90 14.64
CA THR A 253 -12.66 -21.77 14.62
C THR A 253 -12.05 -22.75 13.63
N LYS A 254 -10.92 -22.34 13.04
CA LYS A 254 -10.00 -23.20 12.28
C LYS A 254 -8.61 -23.10 12.91
N LYS A 255 -7.81 -24.15 12.77
CA LYS A 255 -6.40 -24.06 13.11
C LYS A 255 -5.63 -23.49 11.93
N ALA A 256 -4.60 -22.71 12.20
CA ALA A 256 -3.68 -22.20 11.19
C ALA A 256 -2.29 -22.03 11.79
N GLU A 257 -1.28 -21.98 10.92
CA GLU A 257 0.08 -21.59 11.33
C GLU A 257 0.16 -20.07 11.49
N PHE A 258 0.70 -19.63 12.62
CA PHE A 258 0.95 -18.22 12.89
C PHE A 258 2.44 -17.93 12.89
N MET A 259 2.85 -16.94 12.10
CA MET A 259 4.12 -16.27 12.28
C MET A 259 4.08 -15.47 13.57
N THR A 260 5.09 -15.68 14.42
CA THR A 260 5.11 -15.17 15.78
C THR A 260 6.45 -14.49 16.06
N ASP A 261 6.39 -13.40 16.81
CA ASP A 261 7.59 -12.75 17.32
C ASP A 261 7.37 -12.22 18.74
N TYR A 262 8.27 -12.59 19.65
CA TYR A 262 8.30 -12.11 21.03
C TYR A 262 9.52 -11.23 21.34
N ARG A 263 10.33 -10.87 20.34
CA ARG A 263 11.56 -10.13 20.54
C ARG A 263 11.25 -8.66 20.85
N LYS A 264 11.90 -8.13 21.88
CA LYS A 264 11.84 -6.71 22.26
C LYS A 264 12.34 -5.76 21.16
N SER A 265 13.20 -6.27 20.28
CA SER A 265 13.80 -5.54 19.17
C SER A 265 13.04 -5.68 17.86
N PHE A 266 11.88 -6.35 17.84
CA PHE A 266 11.10 -6.48 16.61
C PHE A 266 10.60 -5.11 16.15
N TRP A 267 11.08 -4.65 14.99
CA TRP A 267 10.70 -3.35 14.46
C TRP A 267 9.29 -3.39 13.89
N CYS A 268 8.32 -2.95 14.69
CA CYS A 268 6.95 -2.71 14.26
C CYS A 268 6.43 -1.42 14.89
N PHE A 269 5.53 -0.73 14.19
CA PHE A 269 4.76 0.35 14.82
C PHE A 269 3.44 -0.18 15.30
N TYR A 270 3.06 0.21 16.52
CA TYR A 270 1.77 -0.13 17.11
C TYR A 270 0.96 1.13 17.43
N CYS A 271 -0.33 1.06 17.15
CA CYS A 271 -1.29 1.97 17.76
C CYS A 271 -2.63 1.26 17.97
N GLU A 272 -3.46 1.81 18.83
CA GLU A 272 -4.81 1.31 19.06
C GLU A 272 -5.76 2.46 19.38
N ASN A 273 -7.04 2.22 19.14
CA ASN A 273 -8.15 3.07 19.56
C ASN A 273 -9.31 2.18 19.99
N ASP A 274 -10.50 2.72 20.24
CA ASP A 274 -11.67 1.95 20.67
C ASP A 274 -12.19 0.97 19.60
N GLU A 275 -11.83 1.17 18.33
CA GLU A 275 -12.32 0.37 17.20
C GLU A 275 -11.38 -0.80 16.89
N MET A 276 -10.06 -0.59 16.97
CA MET A 276 -9.07 -1.55 16.47
C MET A 276 -7.68 -1.40 17.12
N GLN A 277 -6.91 -2.48 17.04
CA GLN A 277 -5.45 -2.44 17.12
C GLN A 277 -4.88 -2.37 15.70
N ARG A 278 -3.73 -1.73 15.54
CA ARG A 278 -3.03 -1.68 14.25
C ARG A 278 -1.55 -1.88 14.45
N ILE A 279 -0.95 -2.70 13.59
CA ILE A 279 0.50 -2.76 13.43
C ILE A 279 0.94 -2.38 12.01
N CYS A 280 2.18 -1.95 11.88
CA CYS A 280 2.86 -1.67 10.62
C CYS A 280 4.14 -2.51 10.56
N LEU A 281 4.26 -3.31 9.50
CA LEU A 281 5.37 -4.20 9.21
C LEU A 281 6.09 -3.68 7.96
N PRO A 282 7.23 -2.98 8.09
CA PRO A 282 7.98 -2.49 6.94
C PRO A 282 8.57 -3.64 6.14
N TYR A 283 8.59 -3.48 4.82
CA TYR A 283 9.36 -4.33 3.94
C TYR A 283 10.80 -3.80 3.83
N LYS A 284 11.73 -4.71 3.56
CA LYS A 284 13.06 -4.38 3.10
C LYS A 284 12.91 -3.85 1.68
N ASN A 285 13.09 -2.56 1.53
CA ASN A 285 13.06 -1.91 0.24
C ASN A 285 14.10 -0.79 0.21
N GLY A 286 14.48 -0.36 -0.99
CA GLY A 286 15.42 0.74 -1.18
C GLY A 286 16.81 0.32 -1.63
N TYR A 287 17.47 1.25 -2.29
CA TYR A 287 18.78 1.13 -2.87
C TYR A 287 19.85 1.39 -1.80
N LEU A 288 20.87 0.55 -1.81
CA LEU A 288 22.12 0.84 -1.12
C LEU A 288 23.09 1.43 -2.14
N LYS A 289 23.94 2.34 -1.69
CA LYS A 289 25.13 2.76 -2.43
C LYS A 289 26.12 1.60 -2.50
N GLU A 290 27.15 1.74 -3.33
CA GLU A 290 28.21 0.74 -3.48
C GLU A 290 28.94 0.42 -2.15
N ASP A 291 28.99 1.38 -1.23
CA ASP A 291 29.57 1.24 0.12
C ASP A 291 28.64 0.57 1.14
N GLY A 292 27.43 0.17 0.72
CA GLY A 292 26.42 -0.46 1.57
C GLY A 292 25.60 0.53 2.40
N GLU A 293 25.83 1.83 2.30
CA GLU A 293 24.98 2.84 2.96
C GLU A 293 23.65 3.02 2.23
N TRP A 294 22.62 3.46 2.95
CA TRP A 294 21.33 3.79 2.36
C TRP A 294 21.44 4.95 1.37
N ASP A 295 20.99 4.74 0.13
CA ASP A 295 20.97 5.78 -0.89
C ASP A 295 19.76 6.70 -0.70
N TYR A 296 19.93 7.75 0.11
CA TYR A 296 18.85 8.71 0.40
C TYR A 296 18.26 9.37 -0.85
N GLU A 297 19.06 9.59 -1.89
CA GLU A 297 18.60 10.27 -3.10
C GLU A 297 17.76 9.32 -3.96
N LYS A 298 18.23 8.10 -4.20
CA LYS A 298 17.42 7.09 -4.92
C LYS A 298 16.18 6.67 -4.13
N ASN A 299 16.28 6.59 -2.80
CA ASN A 299 15.18 6.16 -1.94
C ASN A 299 14.16 7.24 -1.61
N LYS A 300 14.36 8.48 -2.10
CA LYS A 300 13.41 9.57 -1.86
C LYS A 300 12.00 9.24 -2.36
N ASP A 301 11.92 8.54 -3.51
CA ASP A 301 10.68 8.23 -4.22
C ASP A 301 10.21 6.78 -4.10
N VAL A 302 11.11 5.80 -3.91
CA VAL A 302 10.74 4.41 -3.54
C VAL A 302 9.98 4.41 -2.22
N GLY A 303 10.49 5.21 -1.28
CA GLY A 303 9.98 5.30 0.07
C GLY A 303 10.06 3.97 0.83
N GLU A 304 9.71 4.00 2.11
CA GLU A 304 9.43 2.78 2.88
C GLU A 304 8.05 2.25 2.48
N ILE A 305 7.96 0.98 2.11
CA ILE A 305 6.70 0.26 1.89
C ILE A 305 6.46 -0.59 3.12
N ALA A 306 5.21 -0.64 3.56
CA ALA A 306 4.86 -1.45 4.70
C ALA A 306 3.49 -2.10 4.53
N MET A 307 3.33 -3.26 5.14
CA MET A 307 2.02 -3.85 5.39
C MET A 307 1.47 -3.31 6.70
N TYR A 308 0.29 -2.71 6.64
CA TYR A 308 -0.52 -2.35 7.79
C TYR A 308 -1.54 -3.44 8.05
N LEU A 309 -1.64 -3.90 9.30
CA LEU A 309 -2.68 -4.83 9.74
C LEU A 309 -3.61 -4.09 10.70
N PHE A 310 -4.90 -4.11 10.42
CA PHE A 310 -5.96 -3.45 11.19
C PHE A 310 -6.88 -4.53 11.78
N LEU A 311 -6.74 -4.78 13.08
CA LEU A 311 -7.43 -5.82 13.81
C LEU A 311 -8.56 -5.22 14.65
N PRO A 312 -9.84 -5.41 14.29
CA PRO A 312 -10.96 -4.89 15.07
C PRO A 312 -10.93 -5.40 16.52
N ARG A 313 -11.24 -4.54 17.50
CA ARG A 313 -11.37 -4.97 18.91
C ARG A 313 -12.51 -5.96 19.11
N LYS A 314 -13.65 -5.69 18.48
CA LYS A 314 -14.82 -6.58 18.52
C LYS A 314 -14.61 -7.77 17.59
N ARG A 315 -14.98 -8.97 18.04
CA ARG A 315 -14.83 -10.21 17.26
C ARG A 315 -15.49 -10.17 15.89
N LYS A 316 -16.69 -9.59 15.80
CA LYS A 316 -17.44 -9.37 14.55
C LYS A 316 -17.34 -7.90 14.08
N GLY A 317 -16.22 -7.25 14.38
CA GLY A 317 -16.04 -5.81 14.16
C GLY A 317 -15.65 -5.44 12.73
N LEU A 318 -15.07 -6.37 11.95
CA LEU A 318 -14.56 -6.09 10.62
C LEU A 318 -15.63 -5.56 9.65
N PRO A 319 -16.85 -6.13 9.56
CA PRO A 319 -17.90 -5.59 8.71
C PRO A 319 -18.18 -4.10 8.96
N LYS A 320 -18.34 -3.73 10.24
CA LYS A 320 -18.57 -2.33 10.64
C LYS A 320 -17.36 -1.44 10.32
N LEU A 321 -16.14 -1.97 10.46
CA LEU A 321 -14.91 -1.24 10.13
C LEU A 321 -14.84 -0.92 8.63
N VAL A 322 -15.14 -1.90 7.78
CA VAL A 322 -15.13 -1.77 6.31
C VAL A 322 -16.27 -0.86 5.82
N GLU A 323 -17.50 -1.09 6.29
CA GLU A 323 -18.68 -0.28 5.96
C GLU A 323 -18.42 1.22 6.20
N ASN A 324 -17.75 1.55 7.30
CA ASN A 324 -17.49 2.93 7.70
C ASN A 324 -16.18 3.50 7.14
N LEU A 325 -15.42 2.75 6.34
CA LEU A 325 -14.14 3.19 5.79
C LEU A 325 -14.36 4.27 4.72
N THR A 326 -13.56 5.32 4.74
CA THR A 326 -13.51 6.36 3.70
C THR A 326 -12.05 6.70 3.38
N GLY A 327 -11.78 7.37 2.26
CA GLY A 327 -10.41 7.79 1.92
C GLY A 327 -9.78 8.65 3.02
N LYS A 328 -10.55 9.56 3.63
CA LYS A 328 -10.13 10.37 4.78
C LYS A 328 -9.77 9.53 6.02
N LYS A 329 -10.60 8.54 6.36
CA LYS A 329 -10.32 7.65 7.50
C LYS A 329 -9.10 6.78 7.24
N LEU A 330 -8.99 6.21 6.04
CA LEU A 330 -7.84 5.41 5.64
C LEU A 330 -6.56 6.25 5.72
N LEU A 331 -6.56 7.46 5.15
CA LEU A 331 -5.45 8.42 5.30
C LEU A 331 -5.13 8.72 6.76
N LYS A 332 -6.13 9.01 7.60
CA LYS A 332 -5.92 9.26 9.02
C LYS A 332 -5.26 8.06 9.70
N TRP A 333 -5.73 6.84 9.40
CA TRP A 333 -5.14 5.63 9.95
C TRP A 333 -3.69 5.49 9.52
N LEU A 334 -3.40 5.65 8.23
CA LEU A 334 -2.04 5.58 7.67
C LEU A 334 -1.12 6.72 8.17
N ARG A 335 -1.66 7.89 8.53
CA ARG A 335 -0.90 9.07 9.00
C ARG A 335 -0.42 9.02 10.44
N MET A 336 -0.93 8.12 11.27
CA MET A 336 -0.62 8.14 12.71
C MET A 336 0.87 7.90 13.05
N MET A 337 1.78 7.78 12.08
CA MET A 337 3.21 8.14 12.21
C MET A 337 3.80 8.53 10.83
N PRO A 338 4.37 9.73 10.64
CA PRO A 338 5.42 9.93 9.65
C PRO A 338 6.72 9.35 10.22
N LEU A 339 7.31 8.40 9.50
CA LEU A 339 8.66 7.87 9.75
C LEU A 339 9.73 8.97 9.92
N GLU A 340 9.48 10.15 9.33
CA GLU A 340 10.28 11.37 9.50
C GLU A 340 10.49 11.79 10.97
N ASN A 341 9.46 11.60 11.82
CA ASN A 341 9.45 12.16 13.18
C ASN A 341 10.23 11.32 14.20
N TYR A 342 10.55 10.06 13.89
CA TYR A 342 11.34 9.22 14.80
C TYR A 342 12.83 9.59 14.76
N ARG A 343 13.35 10.01 13.59
CA ARG A 343 14.77 10.36 13.42
C ARG A 343 15.13 11.80 13.78
N GLN A 344 14.17 12.74 13.76
CA GLN A 344 14.43 14.17 13.97
C GLN A 344 13.87 14.76 15.28
N ARG A 345 13.22 13.96 16.15
CA ARG A 345 12.66 14.51 17.38
C ARG A 345 13.75 14.95 18.36
N SER A 346 13.61 16.17 18.85
CA SER A 346 14.33 16.67 20.02
C SER A 346 13.84 15.91 21.27
N PRO A 347 14.74 15.46 22.15
CA PRO A 347 14.46 14.50 23.25
C PRO A 347 13.73 15.10 24.47
N THR A 348 12.62 15.81 24.27
CA THR A 348 11.96 16.59 25.35
C THR A 348 10.62 16.04 25.83
N VAL A 349 10.10 14.97 25.24
CA VAL A 349 8.84 14.33 25.65
C VAL A 349 9.13 12.86 25.94
N CYS A 350 8.59 12.28 27.02
CA CYS A 350 8.74 10.87 27.32
C CYS A 350 8.26 10.03 26.11
N ASP A 351 9.18 9.41 25.39
CA ASP A 351 8.85 8.53 24.29
C ASP A 351 8.28 7.22 24.87
N ILE A 352 7.01 6.94 24.54
CA ILE A 352 6.42 5.62 24.79
C ILE A 352 6.92 4.69 23.69
N VAL A 353 7.68 3.67 24.06
CA VAL A 353 8.10 2.60 23.15
C VAL A 353 7.19 1.40 23.41
N TYR A 354 6.49 0.95 22.38
CA TYR A 354 5.68 -0.26 22.47
C TYR A 354 6.54 -1.48 22.18
N GLU A 355 6.63 -2.40 23.14
CA GLU A 355 7.13 -3.76 22.89
C GLU A 355 5.92 -4.64 22.55
N VAL A 356 5.86 -5.13 21.32
CA VAL A 356 4.66 -5.84 20.82
C VAL A 356 4.98 -7.30 20.56
N HIS A 357 4.25 -8.19 21.23
CA HIS A 357 4.20 -9.59 20.84
C HIS A 357 3.22 -9.77 19.70
N ILE A 358 3.71 -10.25 18.57
CA ILE A 358 2.95 -10.35 17.33
C ILE A 358 2.64 -11.81 17.05
N LYS A 359 1.38 -12.09 16.70
CA LYS A 359 0.92 -13.35 16.14
C LYS A 359 0.01 -13.04 14.96
N VAL A 360 0.45 -13.37 13.77
CA VAL A 360 -0.30 -13.17 12.53
C VAL A 360 -0.36 -14.50 11.80
N PRO A 361 -1.53 -14.93 11.28
CA PRO A 361 -1.59 -16.17 10.53
C PRO A 361 -0.80 -16.02 9.23
N LYS A 362 -0.21 -17.11 8.74
CA LYS A 362 0.18 -17.19 7.34
C LYS A 362 -1.09 -17.20 6.49
N PHE A 363 -1.07 -16.55 5.34
CA PHE A 363 -2.22 -16.55 4.43
C PHE A 363 -1.77 -16.37 2.98
N THR A 364 -2.49 -17.00 2.08
CA THR A 364 -2.37 -16.78 0.64
C THR A 364 -3.74 -16.42 0.11
N ILE A 365 -3.81 -15.36 -0.70
CA ILE A 365 -5.04 -14.88 -1.32
C ILE A 365 -4.76 -14.68 -2.81
N ARG A 366 -5.53 -15.38 -3.63
CA ARG A 366 -5.67 -15.12 -5.05
C ARG A 366 -7.04 -14.48 -5.26
N SER A 367 -7.08 -13.36 -5.95
CA SER A 367 -8.33 -12.67 -6.24
C SER A 367 -8.49 -12.49 -7.73
N ASP A 368 -9.66 -12.86 -8.22
CA ASP A 368 -10.15 -12.71 -9.58
C ASP A 368 -11.48 -11.96 -9.46
N LEU A 369 -11.46 -10.66 -9.77
CA LEU A 369 -12.57 -9.78 -9.46
C LEU A 369 -13.12 -9.15 -10.73
N HIS A 370 -14.43 -9.26 -10.89
CA HIS A 370 -15.20 -8.50 -11.87
C HIS A 370 -15.33 -7.06 -11.38
N VAL A 371 -14.45 -6.19 -11.87
CA VAL A 371 -14.39 -4.79 -11.44
C VAL A 371 -15.34 -3.88 -12.20
N GLU A 372 -15.87 -4.33 -13.33
CA GLU A 372 -16.80 -3.58 -14.18
C GLU A 372 -18.05 -3.17 -13.41
N ASP A 373 -18.71 -4.11 -12.72
CA ASP A 373 -19.91 -3.81 -11.93
C ASP A 373 -19.63 -2.80 -10.81
N ALA A 374 -18.45 -2.90 -10.18
CA ALA A 374 -18.00 -1.95 -9.17
C ALA A 374 -17.72 -0.57 -9.78
N LEU A 375 -17.13 -0.51 -10.97
CA LEU A 375 -16.83 0.72 -11.71
C LEU A 375 -18.12 1.42 -12.17
N GLU A 376 -19.06 0.68 -12.77
CA GLU A 376 -20.38 1.17 -13.17
C GLU A 376 -21.11 1.79 -11.97
N LYS A 377 -21.22 1.05 -10.86
CA LYS A 377 -21.86 1.53 -9.62
C LYS A 377 -21.18 2.78 -9.03
N ASN A 378 -19.91 3.00 -9.33
CA ASN A 378 -19.15 4.16 -8.87
C ASN A 378 -19.04 5.29 -9.92
N GLY A 379 -19.80 5.21 -11.03
CA GLY A 379 -20.04 6.33 -11.94
C GLY A 379 -19.37 6.23 -13.31
N LEU A 380 -18.96 5.03 -13.74
CA LEU A 380 -18.55 4.76 -15.13
C LEU A 380 -19.76 4.19 -15.90
N GLU A 381 -20.76 5.04 -16.12
CA GLU A 381 -22.02 4.63 -16.74
C GLU A 381 -21.88 4.45 -18.25
N HIS A 382 -21.06 5.27 -18.92
CA HIS A 382 -20.88 5.21 -20.37
C HIS A 382 -19.73 4.28 -20.78
N TYR A 383 -18.70 4.14 -19.93
CA TYR A 383 -17.43 3.46 -20.25
C TYR A 383 -17.58 2.05 -20.83
N PHE A 384 -18.50 1.24 -20.28
CA PHE A 384 -18.72 -0.16 -20.68
C PHE A 384 -19.91 -0.33 -21.63
N THR A 385 -20.38 0.76 -22.24
CA THR A 385 -21.57 0.78 -23.10
C THR A 385 -21.24 1.21 -24.53
N GLU A 386 -22.23 1.11 -25.43
CA GLU A 386 -22.11 1.59 -26.81
C GLU A 386 -21.93 3.11 -26.90
N ASN A 387 -22.15 3.82 -25.80
CA ASN A 387 -21.95 5.26 -25.69
C ASN A 387 -20.51 5.65 -25.27
N ALA A 388 -19.63 4.67 -25.06
CA ALA A 388 -18.23 4.93 -24.74
C ALA A 388 -17.54 5.71 -25.88
N ASP A 389 -17.01 6.88 -25.56
CA ASP A 389 -16.31 7.75 -26.51
C ASP A 389 -14.80 7.67 -26.31
N PHE A 390 -14.15 6.85 -27.14
CA PHE A 390 -12.70 6.74 -27.26
C PHE A 390 -12.19 7.28 -28.61
N SER A 391 -12.90 8.27 -29.17
CA SER A 391 -12.48 8.93 -30.42
C SER A 391 -11.11 9.61 -30.33
N GLY A 392 -10.61 9.86 -29.12
CA GLY A 392 -9.25 10.32 -28.87
C GLY A 392 -8.18 9.24 -29.06
N ALA A 393 -8.54 7.95 -29.05
CA ALA A 393 -7.64 6.83 -29.33
C ALA A 393 -7.71 6.36 -30.78
N THR A 394 -8.90 6.29 -31.37
CA THR A 394 -9.12 5.81 -32.74
C THR A 394 -10.37 6.44 -33.36
N ASN A 395 -10.34 6.63 -34.68
CA ASN A 395 -11.53 7.08 -35.44
C ASN A 395 -12.57 5.97 -35.63
N ALA A 396 -12.19 4.72 -35.38
CA ALA A 396 -13.12 3.60 -35.44
C ALA A 396 -14.09 3.68 -34.26
N ARG A 397 -15.37 3.44 -34.53
CA ARG A 397 -16.34 3.25 -33.46
C ARG A 397 -15.97 2.00 -32.70
N LEU A 398 -15.80 2.16 -31.40
CA LEU A 398 -15.59 1.05 -30.49
C LEU A 398 -16.92 0.37 -30.11
N GLN A 399 -18.05 0.78 -30.68
CA GLN A 399 -19.43 0.42 -30.28
C GLN A 399 -19.75 -1.09 -30.27
N ASP A 400 -18.93 -1.95 -30.88
CA ASP A 400 -18.99 -3.41 -30.70
C ASP A 400 -18.48 -3.88 -29.30
N PHE A 401 -18.15 -2.95 -28.40
CA PHE A 401 -17.38 -3.12 -27.15
C PHE A 401 -18.04 -3.84 -25.97
N THR A 402 -19.36 -4.00 -25.95
CA THR A 402 -20.11 -4.08 -24.69
C THR A 402 -20.24 -5.49 -24.12
N HIS A 403 -19.11 -6.19 -23.98
CA HIS A 403 -19.04 -7.28 -23.03
C HIS A 403 -18.41 -6.78 -21.73
N LYS A 404 -19.06 -7.06 -20.60
CA LYS A 404 -18.57 -6.84 -19.22
C LYS A 404 -17.30 -7.64 -18.86
N SER A 405 -16.54 -8.11 -19.85
CA SER A 405 -15.34 -8.94 -19.69
C SER A 405 -14.06 -8.24 -20.16
N SER A 406 -14.12 -6.94 -20.45
CA SER A 406 -12.98 -6.18 -20.96
C SER A 406 -12.01 -5.70 -19.87
N PHE A 407 -12.37 -5.75 -18.58
CA PHE A 407 -11.48 -5.32 -17.49
C PHE A 407 -11.09 -6.52 -16.62
N ILE A 408 -9.87 -7.02 -16.83
CA ILE A 408 -9.33 -8.14 -16.07
C ILE A 408 -8.51 -7.59 -14.90
N HIS A 409 -8.96 -7.89 -13.67
CA HIS A 409 -8.23 -7.54 -12.44
C HIS A 409 -7.87 -8.80 -11.65
N LYS A 410 -6.58 -9.15 -11.63
CA LYS A 410 -6.06 -10.31 -10.89
C LYS A 410 -4.90 -9.95 -9.99
N THR A 411 -4.95 -10.44 -8.76
CA THR A 411 -3.88 -10.21 -7.78
C THR A 411 -3.57 -11.48 -7.02
N PHE A 412 -2.29 -11.63 -6.69
CA PHE A 412 -1.81 -12.68 -5.82
C PHE A 412 -1.04 -12.08 -4.64
N ILE A 413 -1.27 -12.62 -3.45
CA ILE A 413 -0.50 -12.27 -2.26
C ILE A 413 -0.34 -13.51 -1.38
N LYS A 414 0.90 -13.87 -1.05
CA LYS A 414 1.25 -14.91 -0.06
C LYS A 414 2.06 -14.26 1.04
N THR A 415 1.67 -14.43 2.31
CA THR A 415 2.35 -13.84 3.45
C THR A 415 2.86 -14.92 4.40
N ASP A 416 4.16 -14.85 4.70
CA ASP A 416 4.89 -15.79 5.54
C ASP A 416 5.93 -15.08 6.43
N GLU A 417 6.78 -15.86 7.10
CA GLU A 417 7.79 -15.39 8.04
C GLU A 417 8.89 -14.53 7.38
N CYS A 418 9.13 -14.72 6.08
CA CYS A 418 10.16 -14.02 5.32
C CYS A 418 9.63 -12.75 4.67
N GLY A 419 8.34 -12.70 4.33
CA GLY A 419 7.76 -11.54 3.66
C GLY A 419 6.37 -11.75 3.12
N THR A 420 6.10 -11.00 2.06
CA THR A 420 5.07 -11.26 1.09
C THR A 420 5.74 -11.78 -0.17
N GLU A 421 5.43 -13.01 -0.53
CA GLU A 421 6.14 -13.99 -1.33
C GLU A 421 7.64 -13.75 -1.64
N ALA A 422 8.46 -14.17 -0.68
CA ALA A 422 9.91 -14.24 -0.76
C ALA A 422 10.37 -15.71 -0.85
N SER A 423 10.36 -16.30 -2.04
CA SER A 423 10.82 -17.69 -2.27
C SER A 423 12.29 -17.74 -2.72
N ALA A 424 13.23 -17.84 -1.78
CA ALA A 424 14.57 -18.42 -1.98
C ALA A 424 15.20 -18.81 -0.63
N VAL A 425 15.79 -20.01 -0.61
CA VAL A 425 16.40 -20.72 0.53
C VAL A 425 17.76 -20.13 0.94
N SER A 426 17.94 -19.98 2.27
CA SER A 426 19.20 -19.72 3.02
C SER A 426 19.76 -18.29 2.97
N TYR A 427 20.35 -17.67 4.01
CA TYR A 427 21.00 -18.12 5.25
C TYR A 427 20.70 -17.12 6.38
N LYS A 428 20.72 -17.56 7.64
CA LYS A 428 20.70 -16.65 8.81
C LYS A 428 21.91 -15.71 8.76
N THR A 429 21.68 -14.44 8.48
CA THR A 429 22.61 -13.38 8.91
C THR A 429 22.03 -12.79 10.19
N TYR A 430 22.61 -13.18 11.33
CA TYR A 430 22.43 -12.41 12.56
C TYR A 430 23.05 -11.04 12.31
N HIS A 431 22.24 -10.05 11.95
CA HIS A 431 22.60 -8.68 12.26
C HIS A 431 22.33 -8.52 13.76
N ASP A 432 23.39 -8.74 14.55
CA ASP A 432 23.49 -8.06 15.84
C ASP A 432 23.33 -6.57 15.53
N TYR A 433 22.13 -6.04 15.78
CA TYR A 433 22.00 -4.60 15.98
C TYR A 433 22.92 -4.28 17.14
N ALA A 434 24.12 -3.80 16.81
CA ALA A 434 25.10 -3.34 17.78
C ALA A 434 24.35 -2.47 18.78
N SER A 435 24.38 -2.91 20.04
CA SER A 435 23.72 -2.30 21.19
C SER A 435 23.88 -0.79 21.14
N MET A 436 22.88 -0.08 20.63
CA MET A 436 22.80 1.36 20.79
C MET A 436 22.67 1.58 22.30
N ALA A 437 23.59 2.34 22.88
CA ALA A 437 23.49 2.72 24.28
C ALA A 437 22.08 3.30 24.51
N PRO A 438 21.32 2.78 25.51
CA PRO A 438 19.95 3.24 25.70
C PRO A 438 19.97 4.77 25.88
N PRO A 439 19.06 5.50 25.21
CA PRO A 439 19.00 6.94 25.37
C PRO A 439 18.85 7.30 26.85
N LYS A 440 19.56 8.32 27.32
CA LYS A 440 19.56 8.81 28.72
C LYS A 440 18.23 9.48 29.14
N ILE A 441 17.15 9.21 28.41
CA ILE A 441 15.82 9.78 28.60
C ILE A 441 14.97 8.66 29.21
N PRO A 442 14.07 8.93 30.16
CA PRO A 442 13.13 7.92 30.64
C PRO A 442 12.21 7.49 29.49
N VAL A 443 12.53 6.34 28.88
CA VAL A 443 11.68 5.66 27.90
C VAL A 443 10.68 4.81 28.67
N LYS A 444 9.38 5.03 28.45
CA LYS A 444 8.34 4.19 29.04
C LYS A 444 8.04 3.04 28.08
N TYR A 445 8.48 1.84 28.44
CA TYR A 445 8.14 0.63 27.70
C TYR A 445 6.72 0.18 28.05
N VAL A 446 5.87 0.01 27.03
CA VAL A 446 4.51 -0.51 27.19
C VAL A 446 4.37 -1.78 26.38
N TYR A 447 4.13 -2.89 27.08
CA TYR A 447 3.91 -4.18 26.46
C TYR A 447 2.51 -4.26 25.84
N LYS A 448 2.42 -4.72 24.59
CA LYS A 448 1.17 -4.94 23.87
C LYS A 448 1.17 -6.31 23.20
N ASN A 449 -0.02 -6.90 23.07
CA ASN A 449 -0.21 -8.14 22.33
C ASN A 449 -1.04 -7.81 21.07
N PHE A 450 -0.50 -8.13 19.90
CA PHE A 450 -1.24 -8.10 18.64
C PHE A 450 -1.42 -9.54 18.15
N HIS A 451 -2.62 -10.09 18.32
CA HIS A 451 -2.95 -11.45 17.90
C HIS A 451 -4.08 -11.42 16.88
N ALA A 452 -3.73 -11.53 15.60
CA ALA A 452 -4.65 -11.48 14.46
C ALA A 452 -5.38 -12.81 14.26
N ASN A 453 -6.07 -13.29 15.29
CA ASN A 453 -6.76 -14.59 15.31
C ASN A 453 -8.25 -14.52 14.97
N ARG A 454 -8.64 -13.52 14.19
CA ARG A 454 -10.01 -13.23 13.77
C ARG A 454 -9.96 -12.29 12.56
N PRO A 455 -11.05 -12.18 11.79
CA PRO A 455 -11.08 -11.37 10.59
C PRO A 455 -10.50 -9.96 10.77
N PHE A 456 -9.55 -9.61 9.89
CA PHE A 456 -8.83 -8.34 9.91
C PHE A 456 -8.68 -7.76 8.51
N LEU A 457 -8.45 -6.45 8.45
CA LEU A 457 -8.12 -5.72 7.23
C LEU A 457 -6.59 -5.58 7.14
N TYR A 458 -6.03 -5.66 5.94
CA TYR A 458 -4.64 -5.30 5.69
C TYR A 458 -4.54 -4.31 4.52
N ALA A 459 -3.45 -3.55 4.48
CA ALA A 459 -3.08 -2.72 3.34
C ALA A 459 -1.57 -2.65 3.16
N ILE A 460 -1.08 -2.79 1.93
CA ILE A 460 0.31 -2.51 1.56
C ILE A 460 0.36 -1.10 1.03
N VAL A 461 1.19 -0.25 1.63
CA VAL A 461 1.15 1.19 1.41
C VAL A 461 2.57 1.72 1.19
N SER A 462 2.72 2.61 0.20
CA SER A 462 3.98 3.32 -0.04
C SER A 462 4.16 4.51 0.92
N ARG A 463 5.39 5.03 1.02
CA ARG A 463 5.68 6.22 1.83
C ARG A 463 4.80 7.43 1.49
N LYS A 464 4.44 7.58 0.20
CA LYS A 464 3.54 8.65 -0.29
C LYS A 464 2.05 8.39 0.06
N GLN A 465 1.76 7.38 0.87
CA GLN A 465 0.43 6.99 1.34
C GLN A 465 -0.47 6.46 0.21
N HIS A 466 0.11 5.98 -0.88
CA HIS A 466 -0.62 5.26 -1.93
C HIS A 466 -0.87 3.83 -1.46
N VAL A 467 -2.13 3.42 -1.51
CA VAL A 467 -2.56 2.06 -1.18
C VAL A 467 -2.30 1.16 -2.39
N LEU A 468 -1.18 0.43 -2.35
CA LEU A 468 -0.78 -0.50 -3.41
C LEU A 468 -1.69 -1.73 -3.42
N PHE A 469 -1.94 -2.29 -2.24
CA PHE A 469 -2.88 -3.39 -2.04
C PHE A 469 -3.73 -3.12 -0.81
N ILE A 470 -4.98 -3.57 -0.83
CA ILE A 470 -5.87 -3.58 0.34
C ILE A 470 -6.75 -4.82 0.27
N GLY A 471 -7.04 -5.40 1.43
CA GLY A 471 -7.76 -6.66 1.46
C GLY A 471 -8.18 -7.09 2.85
N THR A 472 -8.99 -8.14 2.91
CA THR A 472 -9.45 -8.71 4.18
C THR A 472 -9.07 -10.16 4.27
N VAL A 473 -8.59 -10.57 5.43
CA VAL A 473 -8.41 -11.99 5.78
C VAL A 473 -9.64 -12.38 6.59
N MET A 474 -10.54 -13.14 5.98
CA MET A 474 -11.81 -13.61 6.56
C MET A 474 -11.70 -15.05 7.07
N ASP A 475 -10.77 -15.79 6.49
CA ASP A 475 -10.48 -17.19 6.70
C ASP A 475 -8.98 -17.44 6.46
N VAL A 476 -8.46 -18.56 6.97
CA VAL A 476 -7.08 -19.01 6.82
C VAL A 476 -7.11 -20.51 6.52
N ASP A 477 -6.65 -20.89 5.34
CA ASP A 477 -6.65 -22.30 4.94
C ASP A 477 -5.36 -23.01 5.37
N GLU A 478 -5.49 -24.28 5.78
CA GLU A 478 -4.37 -25.11 6.24
C GLU A 478 -3.47 -25.59 5.08
N LYS A 479 -3.93 -25.54 3.83
CA LYS A 479 -3.23 -26.14 2.68
C LYS A 479 -3.52 -25.38 1.39
N ILE A 480 -2.59 -24.51 1.00
CA ILE A 480 -2.52 -23.98 -0.37
C ILE A 480 -1.37 -24.64 -1.15
N GLU A 481 -0.61 -25.55 -0.55
CA GLU A 481 0.52 -26.22 -1.25
C GLU A 481 0.15 -27.54 -1.93
N ALA A 482 -1.07 -28.08 -1.77
CA ALA A 482 -1.42 -29.43 -2.22
C ALA A 482 -2.32 -29.52 -3.48
N GLU A 483 -2.76 -28.40 -4.05
CA GLU A 483 -3.56 -28.38 -5.29
C GLU A 483 -2.73 -28.02 -6.55
N PHE A 484 -1.40 -27.92 -6.43
CA PHE A 484 -0.56 -27.34 -7.48
C PHE A 484 0.49 -28.30 -8.09
N GLU A 485 0.38 -29.61 -7.85
CA GLU A 485 1.21 -30.64 -8.52
C GLU A 485 0.42 -31.59 -9.46
N ASP A 486 -0.92 -31.63 -9.43
CA ASP A 486 -1.71 -32.61 -10.19
C ASP A 486 -2.59 -31.94 -11.28
N THR A 487 -1.98 -31.36 -12.31
CA THR A 487 -2.63 -31.23 -13.64
C THR A 487 -1.71 -31.51 -14.83
N ASP A 488 -0.46 -31.97 -14.61
CA ASP A 488 0.43 -32.43 -15.69
C ASP A 488 0.65 -33.95 -15.62
N VAL A 489 -0.39 -34.71 -15.97
CA VAL A 489 -0.21 -36.05 -16.53
C VAL A 489 -1.12 -36.17 -17.75
N ASP A 490 -0.57 -35.75 -18.89
CA ASP A 490 -1.12 -36.11 -20.20
C ASP A 490 -1.13 -37.65 -20.30
N GLU A 491 -2.36 -38.19 -20.31
CA GLU A 491 -2.68 -39.49 -20.86
C GLU A 491 -2.28 -39.51 -22.34
N ASN A 492 -1.10 -40.02 -22.64
CA ASN A 492 -0.85 -40.67 -23.93
C ASN A 492 0.31 -41.66 -23.86
N THR A 493 0.03 -42.79 -23.20
CA THR A 493 0.67 -44.06 -23.53
C THR A 493 -0.41 -45.12 -23.59
N ASN A 494 -0.94 -45.38 -24.80
CA ASN A 494 -1.20 -46.73 -25.30
C ASN A 494 -1.84 -46.75 -26.70
N GLN A 495 -1.22 -47.57 -27.57
CA GLN A 495 -1.76 -48.26 -28.77
C GLN A 495 -1.92 -47.37 -30.04
N ILE A 496 -1.30 -47.66 -31.19
CA ILE A 496 -0.85 -48.91 -31.84
C ILE A 496 0.48 -48.68 -32.57
#